data_AF-A0A1Q7PM30-F1
#
_entry.id   AF-A0A1Q7PM30-F1
#
_cell.length_a   1.000
_cell.length_b   1.000
_cell.length_c   1.000
_cell.angle_alpha   90.00
_cell.angle_beta   90.00
_cell.angle_gamma   90.00
#
_symmetry.space_group_name_H-M   'P 1'
#
loop_
_entity.id
_entity.type
_entity.pdbx_description
1 polymer ?
#
loop_
_entity_poly.entity_id
_entity_poly.type
_entity_poly.pdbx_seq_one_letter_code
_entity_poly.pdbx_strand_id
1 'polypeptide(L)' 'MSKSQEEMHVWRKKIEMIGIDIKSLDQNMDNNRFKLKTRLMNRHFLNELDKIGLELINITGTFDGKLMVLLEAKVS' A
#
# COMPACT_ATOMS: atom_id res chain seq x y z
N MET A 1 -19.96 5.58 -7.59
CA MET A 1 -19.22 5.16 -6.37
C MET A 1 -18.81 6.43 -5.63
N SER A 2 -18.52 6.40 -4.32
CA SER A 2 -17.92 7.57 -3.68
C SER A 2 -16.51 7.80 -4.26
N LYS A 3 -16.04 9.05 -4.33
CA LYS A 3 -14.68 9.36 -4.82
C LYS A 3 -13.59 8.53 -4.11
N SER A 4 -13.78 8.24 -2.83
CA SER A 4 -12.89 7.39 -2.03
C SER A 4 -12.83 5.93 -2.50
N GLN A 5 -13.94 5.37 -2.98
CA GLN A 5 -13.98 3.98 -3.48
C GLN A 5 -13.28 3.83 -4.84
N GLU A 6 -13.41 4.85 -5.71
CA GLU A 6 -12.73 4.88 -7.01
C GLU A 6 -11.21 5.02 -6.84
N GLU A 7 -10.77 5.92 -5.95
CA GLU A 7 -9.36 6.08 -5.60
C GLU A 7 -8.76 4.80 -5.00
N MET A 8 -9.49 4.14 -4.09
CA MET A 8 -9.13 2.83 -3.54
C MET A 8 -8.91 1.79 -4.63
N HIS A 9 -9.83 1.71 -5.59
CA HIS A 9 -9.74 0.74 -6.68
C HIS A 9 -8.52 1.01 -7.57
N VAL A 10 -8.22 2.28 -7.87
CA VAL A 10 -7.03 2.67 -8.63
C VAL A 10 -5.76 2.26 -7.90
N TRP A 11 -5.64 2.54 -6.60
CA TRP A 11 -4.46 2.19 -5.82
C TRP A 11 -4.26 0.68 -5.70
N ARG A 12 -5.34 -0.06 -5.46
CA ARG A 12 -5.31 -1.52 -5.44
C ARG A 12 -4.77 -2.07 -6.76
N LYS A 13 -5.28 -1.59 -7.89
CA LYS A 13 -4.83 -2.01 -9.23
C LYS A 13 -3.35 -1.68 -9.47
N LYS A 14 -2.89 -0.49 -9.08
CA LYS A 14 -1.46 -0.10 -9.19
C LYS A 14 -0.54 -1.01 -8.37
N ILE A 15 -0.94 -1.37 -7.15
CA ILE A 15 -0.17 -2.27 -6.29
C ILE A 15 -0.18 -3.72 -6.83
N GLU A 16 -1.30 -4.18 -7.39
CA GLU A 16 -1.38 -5.50 -8.06
C GLU A 16 -0.47 -5.55 -9.31
N MET A 17 -0.37 -4.45 -10.07
CA MET A 17 0.48 -4.36 -11.27
C MET A 17 1.97 -4.52 -10.99
N ILE A 18 2.43 -4.22 -9.77
CA ILE A 18 3.84 -4.39 -9.37
C ILE A 18 4.11 -5.77 -8.75
N GLY A 19 3.20 -6.73 -8.92
CA GLY A 19 3.39 -8.14 -8.57
C GLY A 19 3.29 -8.44 -7.07
N ILE A 20 2.66 -7.55 -6.30
CA ILE A 20 2.42 -7.77 -4.88
C ILE A 20 1.08 -8.49 -4.71
N ASP A 21 1.11 -9.67 -4.09
CA ASP A 21 -0.11 -10.36 -3.66
C ASP A 21 -0.76 -9.58 -2.50
N ILE A 22 -1.79 -8.79 -2.81
CA ILE A 22 -2.53 -7.99 -1.84
C ILE A 22 -3.59 -8.87 -1.18
N LYS A 23 -3.30 -9.35 0.02
CA LYS A 23 -4.33 -10.01 0.84
C LYS A 23 -5.35 -9.02 1.42
N SER A 24 -4.89 -7.82 1.73
CA SER A 24 -5.74 -6.73 2.24
C SER A 24 -5.05 -5.38 1.99
N LEU A 25 -5.83 -4.43 1.47
CA LEU A 25 -5.47 -3.02 1.36
C LEU A 25 -6.61 -2.22 1.98
N ASP A 26 -6.33 -1.53 3.09
CA ASP A 26 -7.29 -0.66 3.75
C ASP A 26 -6.85 0.80 3.60
N GLN A 27 -7.73 1.67 3.09
CA GLN A 27 -7.50 3.11 3.17
C GLN A 27 -7.93 3.59 4.54
N ASN A 28 -7.04 4.28 5.25
CA ASN A 28 -7.46 5.11 6.36
C ASN A 28 -7.97 6.42 5.76
N MET A 29 -9.31 6.57 5.71
CA MET A 29 -9.97 7.68 5.00
C MET A 29 -9.59 9.06 5.54
N ASP A 30 -9.15 9.15 6.79
CA ASP A 30 -8.85 10.43 7.43
C ASP A 30 -7.58 11.11 6.91
N ASN A 31 -6.59 10.36 6.42
CA ASN A 31 -5.25 10.90 6.09
C ASN A 31 -4.69 10.44 4.73
N ASN A 32 -5.52 9.87 3.84
CA ASN A 32 -5.09 9.33 2.55
C ASN A 32 -3.95 8.31 2.63
N ARG A 33 -3.92 7.55 3.73
CA ARG A 33 -2.92 6.51 4.00
C ARG A 33 -3.45 5.13 3.67
N PHE A 34 -2.56 4.25 3.24
CA PHE A 34 -2.86 2.88 2.87
C PHE A 34 -2.20 1.92 3.85
N LYS A 35 -2.98 1.00 4.41
CA LYS A 35 -2.45 -0.13 5.17
C LYS A 35 -2.43 -1.36 4.27
N LEU A 36 -1.24 -1.88 4.03
CA LEU A 36 -1.02 -3.09 3.25
C LEU A 36 -0.51 -4.20 4.16
N LYS A 37 -1.14 -5.38 4.12
CA LYS A 37 -0.60 -6.57 4.80
C LYS A 37 0.17 -7.41 3.79
N THR A 38 1.48 -7.56 3.99
CA THR A 38 2.36 -8.28 3.06
C THR A 38 3.39 -9.14 3.81
N ARG A 39 4.01 -10.09 3.11
CA ARG A 39 5.23 -10.77 3.57
C ARG A 39 6.48 -10.27 2.83
N LEU A 40 6.29 -9.42 1.82
CA LEU A 40 7.32 -8.92 0.94
C LEU A 40 7.74 -7.53 1.41
N MET A 41 9.00 -7.40 1.82
CA MET A 41 9.62 -6.11 2.12
C MET A 41 11.09 -6.19 1.73
N ASN A 42 11.40 -5.74 0.53
CA ASN A 42 12.75 -5.70 0.00
C ASN A 42 12.93 -4.42 -0.82
N ARG A 43 14.17 -4.15 -1.25
CA ARG A 43 14.49 -2.95 -2.01
C ARG A 43 13.73 -2.85 -3.33
N HIS A 44 13.48 -3.97 -4.00
CA HIS A 44 12.70 -3.99 -5.24
C HIS A 44 11.26 -3.54 -4.99
N PHE A 45 10.61 -4.08 -3.95
CA PHE A 45 9.27 -3.68 -3.52
C PHE A 45 9.18 -2.17 -3.23
N LEU A 46 10.15 -1.60 -2.51
CA LEU A 46 10.17 -0.16 -2.22
C LEU A 46 10.32 0.68 -3.48
N ASN A 47 11.16 0.25 -4.44
CA ASN A 47 11.30 0.95 -5.72
C ASN A 47 10.02 0.88 -6.56
N GLU A 48 9.31 -0.25 -6.53
CA GLU A 48 8.05 -0.36 -7.27
C GLU A 48 6.93 0.49 -6.64
N LEU A 49 6.87 0.58 -5.31
CA LEU A 49 5.99 1.52 -4.62
C LEU A 49 6.28 2.96 -5.03
N ASP A 50 7.57 3.34 -5.05
CA ASP A 50 8.02 4.67 -5.43
C ASP A 50 7.57 5.03 -6.87
N LYS A 51 7.73 4.10 -7.82
CA LYS A 51 7.30 4.28 -9.22
C LYS A 51 5.80 4.55 -9.37
N ILE A 52 4.98 3.96 -8.52
CA ILE A 52 3.51 4.16 -8.57
C ILE A 52 3.05 5.37 -7.74
N GLY A 53 3.97 6.07 -7.08
CA GLY A 53 3.71 7.25 -6.27
C GLY A 53 3.27 6.94 -4.85
N LEU A 54 3.68 5.78 -4.30
CA LEU A 54 3.49 5.44 -2.88
C LEU A 54 4.83 5.48 -2.17
N GLU A 55 4.82 5.99 -0.94
CA GLU A 55 5.97 5.93 -0.07
C GLU A 55 5.69 5.18 1.21
N LEU A 56 6.72 4.54 1.73
CA LEU A 56 6.68 3.83 2.98
C LEU A 56 6.79 4.81 4.14
N ILE A 57 5.79 4.79 5.03
CA ILE A 57 5.76 5.63 6.23
C ILE A 57 6.13 4.83 7.47
N ASN A 58 5.62 3.60 7.59
CA ASN A 58 5.91 2.76 8.74
C ASN A 58 5.79 1.28 8.41
N ILE A 59 6.53 0.45 9.15
CA ILE A 59 6.42 -1.01 9.12
C ILE A 59 6.21 -1.51 10.54
N THR A 60 5.17 -2.31 10.73
CA THR A 60 4.92 -3.02 11.98
C THR A 60 4.86 -4.51 11.71
N GLY A 61 5.60 -5.30 12.50
CA GLY A 61 5.49 -6.77 12.48
C GLY A 61 4.15 -7.23 13.06
N THR A 62 3.55 -8.26 12.47
CA THR A 62 2.34 -8.89 12.98
C THR A 62 2.65 -10.27 13.55
N PHE A 63 1.84 -10.73 14.52
CA PHE A 63 2.02 -12.04 15.15
C PHE A 63 1.95 -13.22 14.17
N ASP A 64 1.30 -13.08 13.01
CA ASP A 64 1.22 -14.11 11.97
C ASP A 64 2.43 -14.14 10.99
N GLY A 65 3.55 -13.52 11.38
CA GLY A 65 4.77 -13.47 10.57
C GLY A 65 4.59 -12.67 9.28
N LYS A 66 3.67 -11.70 9.28
CA LYS A 66 3.48 -10.74 8.19
C LYS A 66 3.94 -9.36 8.64
N LEU A 67 4.03 -8.45 7.69
CA LEU A 67 4.28 -7.05 7.90
C LEU A 67 3.00 -6.29 7.59
N MET A 68 2.63 -5.39 8.49
CA MET A 68 1.68 -4.34 8.21
C MET A 68 2.47 -3.11 7.79
N VAL A 69 2.26 -2.71 6.55
CA VAL A 69 2.95 -1.58 5.92
C VAL A 69 1.99 -0.41 5.88
N LEU A 70 2.41 0.74 6.40
CA LEU A 70 1.70 1.99 6.23
C LEU A 70 2.36 2.77 5.10
N LEU A 71 1.57 3.08 4.09
CA LEU A 71 1.98 3.82 2.91
C LEU A 71 1.19 5.12 2.80
N GLU A 72 1.73 6.12 2.14
CA GLU A 72 0.96 7.30 1.72
C GLU A 72 1.25 7.66 0.27
N ALA A 73 0.28 8.32 -0.36
CA ALA A 73 0.47 8.84 -1.71
C ALA A 73 1.46 10.01 -1.65
N LYS A 74 2.51 9.96 -2.47
CA LYS A 74 3.42 11.08 -2.62
C LYS A 74 2.64 12.27 -3.15
N VAL A 75 2.61 13.36 -2.38
CA VAL A 75 2.11 14.64 -2.87
C VAL A 75 3.18 15.17 -3.81
N SER A 76 2.92 15.11 -5.11
CA SER A 76 3.77 15.67 -6.15
C SER A 76 3.51 17.17 -6.30
#